data_AF-W7BY39-F1
#
_entry.id   AF-W7BY39-F1
#
_cell.length_a   1.000
_cell.length_b   1.000
_cell.length_c   1.000
_cell.angle_alpha   90.00
_cell.angle_beta   90.00
_cell.angle_gamma   90.00
#
_symmetry.space_group_name_H-M   'P 1'
#
loop_
_entity.id
_entity.type
_entity.pdbx_description
1 polymer ?
#
loop_
_entity_poly.entity_id
_entity_poly.type
_entity_poly.pdbx_seq_one_letter_code
_entity_poly.pdbx_strand_id
1 'polypeptide(L)'
;MMTEQELQRHMESVSLQFFHKPFLHQATFNTRLRTTGGRYLLRSHDIEMNPRYLDNFGLAYFIGIMKHELCHYHLHLEGKGYQHRDADFRALLAKVDAPRFCQAIPTTQKMHRYTCLSCETEFLRKRRFDVKKIPLWSL
;
A
#
# COMPACT_ATOMS: atom_id res chain seq x y z
N MET A 1 -18.73 4.38 3.49
CA MET A 1 -17.44 4.44 2.75
C MET A 1 -17.05 5.90 2.65
N MET A 2 -15.77 6.21 2.87
CA MET A 2 -15.24 7.57 2.74
C MET A 2 -15.21 7.99 1.26
N THR A 3 -15.60 9.22 0.97
CA THR A 3 -15.57 9.81 -0.37
C THR A 3 -14.17 10.36 -0.72
N GLU A 4 -13.90 10.64 -1.99
CA GLU A 4 -12.63 11.25 -2.43
C GLU A 4 -12.41 12.63 -1.77
N GLN A 5 -13.48 13.42 -1.62
CA GLN A 5 -13.41 14.73 -0.96
C GLN A 5 -13.11 14.61 0.54
N GLU A 6 -13.64 13.57 1.21
CA GLU A 6 -13.28 13.29 2.60
C GLU A 6 -11.84 12.81 2.71
N LEU A 7 -11.38 11.94 1.80
CA LEU A 7 -9.99 11.50 1.75
C LEU A 7 -9.04 12.69 1.62
N GLN A 8 -9.32 13.61 0.69
CA GLN A 8 -8.54 14.83 0.49
C GLN A 8 -8.47 15.67 1.79
N ARG A 9 -9.61 15.96 2.41
CA ARG A 9 -9.67 16.72 3.68
C ARG A 9 -8.90 16.03 4.81
N HIS A 10 -8.99 14.71 4.90
CA HIS A 10 -8.21 13.96 5.87
C HIS A 10 -6.70 14.05 5.60
N MET A 11 -6.27 13.93 4.35
CA MET A 11 -4.86 14.06 3.98
C MET A 11 -4.31 15.45 4.34
N GLU A 12 -5.06 16.51 4.01
CA GLU A 12 -4.72 17.89 4.35
C GLU A 12 -4.64 18.11 5.86
N SER A 13 -5.63 17.60 6.60
CA SER A 13 -5.68 17.69 8.06
C SER A 13 -4.51 16.95 8.72
N VAL A 14 -4.20 15.72 8.28
CA VAL A 14 -3.05 14.95 8.78
C VAL A 14 -1.74 15.67 8.46
N SER A 15 -1.60 16.20 7.25
CA SER A 15 -0.42 16.97 6.86
C SER A 15 -0.22 18.19 7.77
N LEU A 16 -1.28 18.98 7.98
CA LEU A 16 -1.20 20.17 8.81
C LEU A 16 -0.94 19.83 10.29
N GLN A 17 -1.58 18.79 10.82
CA GLN A 17 -1.49 18.41 12.22
C GLN A 17 -0.13 17.81 12.58
N PHE A 18 0.42 16.91 11.76
CA PHE A 18 1.61 16.14 12.10
C PHE A 18 2.90 16.66 11.46
N PHE A 19 2.79 17.35 10.32
CA PHE A 19 3.95 17.89 9.60
C PHE A 19 4.03 19.42 9.68
N HIS A 20 2.97 20.08 10.15
CA HIS A 20 2.83 21.54 10.17
C HIS A 20 3.03 22.17 8.79
N LYS A 21 2.62 21.44 7.75
CA LYS A 21 2.76 21.82 6.34
C LYS A 21 1.49 21.46 5.58
N PRO A 22 1.04 22.30 4.64
CA PRO A 22 -0.11 21.96 3.82
C PRO A 22 0.24 20.81 2.85
N PHE A 23 -0.75 19.98 2.55
CA PHE A 23 -0.71 19.07 1.41
C PHE A 23 -1.40 19.80 0.24
N LEU A 24 -0.66 20.05 -0.84
CA LEU A 24 -1.11 20.91 -1.95
C LEU A 24 -1.44 20.14 -3.25
N HIS A 25 -1.41 18.81 -3.19
CA HIS A 25 -1.67 17.93 -4.33
C HIS A 25 -2.89 17.05 -4.06
N GLN A 26 -3.15 16.06 -4.90
CA GLN A 26 -4.37 15.27 -4.80
C GLN A 26 -4.15 13.94 -4.08
N ALA A 27 -5.07 13.60 -3.18
CA ALA A 27 -5.22 12.28 -2.61
C ALA A 27 -6.38 11.56 -3.31
N THR A 28 -6.15 10.33 -3.76
CA THR A 28 -7.19 9.53 -4.43
C THR A 28 -7.21 8.09 -3.96
N PHE A 29 -8.36 7.42 -4.04
CA PHE A 29 -8.41 5.98 -3.80
C PHE A 29 -7.91 5.17 -5.01
N ASN A 30 -7.07 4.17 -4.75
CA ASN A 30 -6.64 3.21 -5.76
C ASN A 30 -6.91 1.76 -5.31
N THR A 31 -7.98 1.18 -5.85
CA THR A 31 -8.40 -0.21 -5.59
C THR A 31 -7.48 -1.27 -6.20
N ARG A 32 -6.56 -0.88 -7.09
CA ARG A 32 -5.57 -1.80 -7.70
C ARG A 32 -4.40 -2.11 -6.75
N LEU A 33 -4.20 -1.30 -5.71
CA LEU A 33 -3.20 -1.56 -4.68
C LEU A 33 -3.58 -2.84 -3.91
N ARG A 34 -2.67 -3.81 -3.86
CA ARG A 34 -2.95 -5.12 -3.24
C ARG A 34 -2.36 -5.25 -1.85
N THR A 35 -1.07 -4.98 -1.70
CA THR A 35 -0.30 -5.19 -0.47
C THR A 35 0.16 -3.88 0.16
N THR A 36 0.33 -2.83 -0.64
CA THR A 36 0.72 -1.50 -0.14
C THR A 36 -0.50 -0.74 0.37
N GLY A 37 -0.32 -0.02 1.47
CA GLY A 37 -1.35 0.84 2.07
C GLY A 37 -1.61 2.12 1.27
N GLY A 38 -0.56 2.72 0.71
CA GLY A 38 -0.64 3.88 -0.15
C GLY A 38 0.49 3.92 -1.17
N ARG A 39 0.53 4.97 -1.98
CA ARG A 39 1.59 5.21 -2.96
C ARG A 39 1.72 6.68 -3.26
N TYR A 40 2.86 7.26 -2.90
CA TYR A 40 3.31 8.56 -3.38
C TYR A 40 3.81 8.51 -4.84
N LEU A 41 3.32 9.42 -5.70
CA LEU A 41 3.69 9.51 -7.11
C LEU A 41 4.76 10.59 -7.34
N LEU A 42 5.96 10.19 -7.76
CA LEU A 42 7.11 11.11 -7.89
C LEU A 42 6.93 12.25 -8.90
N ARG A 43 6.11 12.05 -9.95
CA ARG A 43 5.96 13.04 -11.03
C ARG A 43 4.90 14.10 -10.73
N SER A 44 3.76 13.69 -10.18
CA SER A 44 2.64 14.60 -9.88
C SER A 44 2.58 15.01 -8.43
N HIS A 45 3.32 14.33 -7.55
CA HIS A 45 3.25 14.46 -6.09
C HIS A 45 1.89 14.10 -5.46
N ASP A 46 0.99 13.51 -6.23
CA ASP A 46 -0.25 12.95 -5.70
C ASP A 46 0.03 11.72 -4.83
N ILE A 47 -0.92 11.42 -3.95
CA ILE A 47 -0.90 10.26 -3.08
C ILE A 47 -2.11 9.38 -3.38
N GLU A 48 -1.85 8.13 -3.70
CA GLU A 48 -2.91 7.12 -3.81
C GLU A 48 -3.04 6.35 -2.51
N MET A 49 -4.26 6.09 -2.08
CA MET A 49 -4.56 5.34 -0.87
C MET A 49 -5.36 4.08 -1.18
N ASN A 50 -5.02 2.98 -0.51
CA ASN A 50 -5.72 1.72 -0.69
C ASN A 50 -6.95 1.65 0.22
N PRO A 51 -8.18 1.76 -0.32
CA PRO A 51 -9.41 1.81 0.48
C PRO A 51 -9.61 0.55 1.34
N ARG A 52 -9.05 -0.59 0.92
CA ARG A 52 -9.19 -1.86 1.65
C ARG A 52 -8.62 -1.79 3.06
N TYR A 53 -7.61 -0.96 3.31
CA TYR A 53 -7.05 -0.81 4.64
C TYR A 53 -7.98 -0.05 5.59
N LEU A 54 -8.74 0.93 5.08
CA LEU A 54 -9.78 1.59 5.84
C LEU A 54 -10.88 0.59 6.21
N ASP A 55 -11.31 -0.23 5.27
CA ASP A 55 -12.38 -1.22 5.49
C ASP A 55 -11.98 -2.32 6.48
N ASN A 56 -10.72 -2.74 6.50
CA ASN A 56 -10.26 -3.88 7.31
C ASN A 56 -9.69 -3.49 8.67
N PHE A 57 -9.08 -2.30 8.79
CA PHE A 57 -8.35 -1.89 10.00
C PHE A 57 -8.84 -0.55 10.58
N GLY A 58 -9.79 0.12 9.93
CA GLY A 58 -10.39 1.36 10.39
C GLY A 58 -9.53 2.61 10.18
N LEU A 59 -10.10 3.75 10.58
CA LEU A 59 -9.55 5.08 10.28
C LEU A 59 -8.21 5.34 10.97
N ALA A 60 -8.03 4.92 12.22
CA ALA A 60 -6.77 5.15 12.95
C ALA A 60 -5.57 4.52 12.25
N TYR A 61 -5.73 3.28 11.78
CA TYR A 61 -4.71 2.59 11.00
C TYR A 61 -4.49 3.29 9.65
N PHE A 62 -5.57 3.70 9.00
CA PHE A 62 -5.53 4.40 7.72
C PHE A 62 -4.80 5.76 7.81
N ILE A 63 -4.95 6.50 8.91
CA ILE A 63 -4.18 7.72 9.21
C ILE A 63 -2.68 7.40 9.33
N GLY A 64 -2.30 6.27 9.93
CA GLY A 64 -0.91 5.81 9.97
C GLY A 64 -0.31 5.67 8.57
N ILE A 65 -1.08 5.14 7.61
CA ILE A 65 -0.67 5.06 6.20
C ILE A 65 -0.57 6.46 5.58
N MET A 66 -1.52 7.36 5.83
CA MET A 66 -1.44 8.75 5.32
C MET A 66 -0.15 9.43 5.77
N LYS A 67 0.19 9.33 7.06
CA LYS A 67 1.45 9.86 7.60
C LYS A 67 2.67 9.27 6.89
N HIS A 68 2.66 7.96 6.59
CA HIS A 68 3.74 7.33 5.85
C HIS A 68 3.93 7.95 4.46
N GLU A 69 2.86 8.06 3.68
CA GLU A 69 2.92 8.64 2.33
C GLU A 69 3.30 10.12 2.38
N LEU A 70 2.81 10.86 3.39
CA LEU A 70 3.18 12.26 3.62
C LEU A 70 4.66 12.45 3.99
N CYS A 71 5.30 11.44 4.62
CA CYS A 71 6.75 11.48 4.82
C CYS A 71 7.50 11.50 3.48
N HIS A 72 7.11 10.64 2.53
CA HIS A 72 7.69 10.64 1.19
C HIS A 72 7.44 11.99 0.50
N TYR A 73 6.20 12.48 0.57
CA TYR A 73 5.76 13.73 -0.04
C TYR A 73 6.59 14.94 0.41
N HIS A 74 6.64 15.19 1.72
CA HIS A 74 7.31 16.39 2.26
C HIS A 74 8.82 16.33 2.06
N LEU A 75 9.44 15.16 2.29
CA LEU A 75 10.88 15.02 2.10
C LEU A 75 11.29 15.19 0.64
N HIS A 76 10.51 14.67 -0.30
CA HIS A 76 10.81 14.83 -1.72
C HIS A 76 10.68 16.28 -2.18
N LEU A 77 9.64 17.01 -1.75
CA LEU A 77 9.50 18.44 -2.05
C LEU A 77 10.60 19.30 -1.42
N GLU A 78 11.16 18.87 -0.29
CA GLU A 78 12.28 19.55 0.37
C GLU A 78 13.65 19.17 -0.22
N GLY A 79 13.71 18.28 -1.20
CA GLY A 79 14.98 17.78 -1.76
C GLY A 79 15.79 16.91 -0.78
N LYS A 80 15.13 16.30 0.22
CA LYS A 80 15.72 15.44 1.24
C LYS A 80 15.58 13.95 0.88
N GLY A 81 16.24 13.09 1.69
CA GLY A 81 16.15 11.66 1.53
C GLY A 81 14.76 11.10 1.87
N TYR A 82 13.92 10.88 0.86
CA TYR A 82 12.53 10.43 1.03
C TYR A 82 12.37 8.91 0.96
N GLN A 83 13.39 8.14 0.60
CA GLN A 83 13.27 6.68 0.46
C GLN A 83 13.40 5.98 1.82
N HIS A 84 12.83 4.78 1.95
CA HIS A 84 12.88 3.99 3.20
C HIS A 84 14.27 3.71 3.76
N ARG A 85 15.32 3.80 2.93
CA ARG A 85 16.73 3.61 3.33
C ARG A 85 17.35 4.87 3.93
N ASP A 86 16.79 6.03 3.62
CA ASP A 86 17.37 7.32 3.95
C ASP A 86 17.22 7.61 5.44
N ALA A 87 18.17 8.38 6.00
CA ALA A 87 18.14 8.76 7.40
C ALA A 87 16.99 9.74 7.69
N ASP A 88 16.80 10.72 6.79
CA ASP A 88 15.74 11.73 6.91
C ASP A 88 14.35 11.07 6.97
N PHE A 89 14.09 10.10 6.09
CA PHE A 89 12.84 9.34 6.11
C PHE A 89 12.61 8.63 7.45
N ARG A 90 13.62 7.90 7.95
CA ARG A 90 13.50 7.17 9.23
C ARG A 90 13.27 8.13 10.40
N ALA A 91 13.96 9.26 10.41
CA ALA A 91 13.81 10.28 11.45
C ALA A 91 12.42 10.90 11.43
N LEU A 92 11.93 11.30 10.26
CA LEU A 92 10.60 11.90 10.12
C LEU A 92 9.48 10.90 10.43
N LEU A 93 9.59 9.67 9.94
CA LEU A 93 8.63 8.60 10.20
C LEU A 93 8.47 8.32 11.70
N ALA A 94 9.59 8.29 12.44
CA ALA A 94 9.57 8.13 13.90
C ALA A 94 8.93 9.35 14.60
N LYS A 95 9.26 10.57 14.14
CA LYS A 95 8.70 11.81 14.70
C LYS A 95 7.18 11.89 14.59
N VAL A 96 6.60 11.42 13.48
CA VAL A 96 5.14 11.46 13.26
C VAL A 96 4.43 10.21 13.76
N ASP A 97 5.15 9.26 14.36
CA ASP A 97 4.64 7.96 14.83
C ASP A 97 3.83 7.24 13.73
N ALA A 98 4.50 6.96 12.61
CA ALA A 98 3.92 6.27 11.48
C ALA A 98 4.56 4.87 11.28
N PRO A 99 3.77 3.87 10.87
CA PRO A 99 4.29 2.55 10.59
C PRO A 99 5.20 2.58 9.36
N ARG A 100 6.32 1.85 9.43
CA ARG A 100 7.19 1.65 8.26
C ARG A 100 6.60 0.69 7.24
N PHE A 101 5.84 -0.30 7.71
CA PHE A 101 5.24 -1.35 6.89
C PHE A 101 3.78 -1.54 7.27
N CYS A 102 2.98 -1.95 6.30
CA CYS A 102 1.59 -2.25 6.53
C CYS A 102 1.40 -3.70 7.02
N GLN A 103 0.44 -3.90 7.92
CA GLN A 103 -0.12 -5.20 8.26
C GLN A 103 -0.74 -5.86 7.03
N ALA A 104 -0.58 -7.18 6.91
CA ALA A 104 -1.21 -7.91 5.81
C ALA A 104 -2.74 -7.89 5.95
N ILE A 105 -3.45 -7.41 4.92
CA ILE A 105 -4.91 -7.56 4.84
C ILE A 105 -5.24 -9.06 4.86
N PRO A 106 -6.10 -9.51 5.80
CA PRO A 106 -6.59 -10.88 5.82
C PRO A 106 -7.19 -11.23 4.46
N THR A 107 -6.61 -12.22 3.80
CA THR A 107 -7.15 -12.73 2.54
C THR A 107 -7.66 -14.14 2.78
N THR A 108 -8.92 -14.38 2.45
CA THR A 108 -9.41 -15.73 2.17
C THR A 108 -8.72 -16.20 0.88
N GLN A 109 -7.47 -16.66 1.01
CA GLN A 109 -6.73 -17.18 -0.13
C GLN A 109 -7.43 -18.44 -0.62
N LYS A 110 -8.12 -18.35 -1.77
CA LYS A 110 -8.61 -19.52 -2.49
C LYS A 110 -7.40 -20.35 -2.93
N MET A 111 -7.16 -21.45 -2.23
CA MET A 111 -6.17 -22.45 -2.61
C MET A 111 -6.76 -23.32 -3.72
N HIS A 112 -5.99 -23.55 -4.77
CA HIS A 112 -6.34 -24.49 -5.82
C HIS A 112 -5.73 -25.84 -5.47
N ARG A 113 -6.58 -26.87 -5.39
CA ARG A 113 -6.15 -28.27 -5.24
C ARG A 113 -5.90 -28.86 -6.63
N TYR A 114 -4.75 -29.49 -6.78
CA TYR A 114 -4.37 -30.26 -7.96
C TYR A 114 -4.07 -31.69 -7.53
N THR A 115 -4.46 -32.64 -8.37
CA THR A 115 -4.15 -34.05 -8.21
C THR A 115 -3.36 -34.48 -9.42
N CYS A 116 -2.19 -35.07 -9.20
CA CYS A 116 -1.40 -35.66 -10.27
C CYS A 116 -2.15 -36.89 -10.84
N LEU A 117 -2.32 -36.96 -12.16
CA LEU A 117 -3.04 -38.08 -12.78
C LEU A 117 -2.22 -39.38 -12.84
N SER A 118 -0.89 -39.32 -12.72
CA SER A 118 -0.02 -40.50 -12.81
C SER A 118 0.33 -41.14 -11.47
N CYS A 119 0.46 -40.33 -10.41
CA CYS A 119 0.85 -40.80 -9.08
C CYS A 119 -0.13 -40.39 -7.96
N GLU A 120 -1.28 -39.81 -8.32
CA GLU A 120 -2.35 -39.40 -7.40
C GLU A 120 -1.95 -38.39 -6.32
N THR A 121 -0.73 -37.87 -6.38
CA THR A 121 -0.23 -36.93 -5.38
C THR A 121 -1.01 -35.62 -5.45
N GLU A 122 -1.57 -35.22 -4.31
CA GLU A 122 -2.29 -33.96 -4.17
C GLU A 122 -1.34 -32.83 -3.74
N PHE A 123 -1.56 -31.64 -4.30
CA PHE A 123 -0.84 -30.45 -3.89
C PHE A 123 -1.69 -29.18 -4.02
N LEU A 124 -1.46 -28.23 -3.11
CA LEU A 124 -2.20 -26.98 -3.01
C LEU A 124 -1.37 -25.81 -3.55
N ARG A 125 -1.98 -24.95 -4.38
CA ARG A 125 -1.32 -23.74 -4.89
C ARG A 125 -2.15 -22.48 -4.68
N LYS A 126 -1.47 -21.37 -4.41
CA LYS A 126 -2.07 -20.02 -4.29
C LYS A 126 -2.45 -19.40 -5.65
N ARG A 127 -1.81 -19.83 -6.75
CA ARG A 127 -2.07 -19.36 -8.12
C ARG A 127 -2.41 -20.56 -8.98
N ARG A 128 -3.35 -20.39 -9.92
CA ARG A 128 -3.65 -21.44 -10.91
C ARG A 128 -2.42 -21.71 -11.78
N PHE A 129 -2.28 -22.95 -12.25
CA PHE A 129 -1.36 -23.22 -13.36
C PHE A 129 -1.78 -22.40 -14.58
N ASP A 130 -0.81 -21.69 -15.15
CA ASP A 130 -0.96 -21.06 -16.44
C ASP A 130 -0.60 -22.09 -17.52
N VAL A 131 -1.61 -22.81 -18.02
CA VAL A 131 -1.44 -23.87 -19.04
C VAL A 131 -0.93 -23.35 -20.38
N LYS A 132 -0.89 -22.02 -20.59
CA LYS A 132 -0.34 -21.41 -21.81
C LYS A 132 1.17 -21.13 -21.70
N LYS A 133 1.74 -21.16 -20.50
CA LYS A 133 3.16 -20.96 -20.22
C LYS A 133 3.93 -22.26 -19.99
N ILE A 134 3.30 -23.41 -20.19
CA ILE A 134 3.95 -24.71 -20.10
C ILE A 134 4.47 -25.07 -21.50
N PRO A 135 5.79 -25.07 -21.75
CA PRO A 135 6.33 -25.69 -22.96
C PRO A 135 6.04 -27.21 -22.89
N LEU A 136 5.57 -27.77 -24.01
CA LEU A 136 5.12 -29.16 -24.21
C LEU A 136 6.17 -30.27 -23.99
N TRP A 137 7.21 -30.06 -23.17
CA TRP A 137 8.33 -31.01 -23.01
C TRP A 137 8.49 -31.52 -21.58
N SER A 138 7.44 -32.10 -21.03
CA SER A 138 7.54 -33.06 -19.92
C SER A 138 6.30 -33.97 -19.97
N LEU A 139 6.20 -34.72 -21.06
CA LEU A 139 5.51 -36.02 -21.09
C LEU A 139 6.42 -37.05 -20.42
#